data_AF-A0A7S2LZ83-F1
#
_entry.id   AF-A0A7S2LZ83-F1
#
_cell.length_a   1.000
_cell.length_b   1.000
_cell.length_c   1.000
_cell.angle_alpha   90.00
_cell.angle_beta   90.00
_cell.angle_gamma   90.00
#
_symmetry.space_group_name_H-M   'P 1'
#
loop_
_entity.id
_entity.type
_entity.pdbx_description
1 polymer ?
#
loop_
_entity_poly.entity_id
_entity_poly.type
_entity_poly.pdbx_seq_one_letter_code
_entity_poly.pdbx_strand_id
1 'polypeptide(L)'
;VFDGARDLGEGGPPGGERLVLRGVARRPEVGFLTLFEAYDSVLVGSFLKSPASPVWVVHAESHYSVVFSDVSTCDEDAAQPTGADVWYYDPLGRQDEEKRITVQPNALSDALDEDDLDNNGMIAKVIRTRWGKLAHLDWNGAEPIF
;
A
#
# COMPACT_ATOMS: atom_id res chain seq x y z
N VAL A 1 -2.14 -1.84 10.85
CA VAL A 1 -3.40 -2.60 10.68
C VAL A 1 -3.09 -4.00 10.16
N PHE A 2 -3.52 -5.07 10.85
CA PHE A 2 -3.23 -6.46 10.43
C PHE A 2 -4.54 -7.21 10.13
N ASP A 3 -4.44 -8.39 9.50
CA ASP A 3 -5.60 -9.23 9.18
C ASP A 3 -6.00 -10.15 10.34
N GLY A 4 -7.30 -10.40 10.47
CA GLY A 4 -7.86 -11.32 11.45
C GLY A 4 -7.73 -10.84 12.89
N ALA A 5 -7.54 -11.76 13.82
CA ALA A 5 -7.40 -11.46 15.24
C ALA A 5 -6.05 -11.97 15.75
N ARG A 6 -5.41 -11.19 16.62
CA ARG A 6 -4.18 -11.60 17.31
C ARG A 6 -4.46 -11.66 18.80
N ASP A 7 -4.22 -12.82 19.37
CA ASP A 7 -4.23 -12.99 20.82
C ASP A 7 -2.85 -12.67 21.38
N LEU A 8 -2.82 -11.83 22.42
CA LEU A 8 -1.58 -11.47 23.12
C LEU A 8 -1.32 -12.35 24.35
N GLY A 9 -2.18 -13.33 24.65
CA GLY A 9 -1.98 -14.31 25.72
C GLY A 9 -2.33 -13.81 27.12
N GLU A 10 -2.04 -14.64 28.13
CA GLU A 10 -2.28 -14.42 29.58
C GLU A 10 -1.33 -13.37 30.18
N GLY A 11 -1.41 -12.12 29.73
CA GLY A 11 -0.81 -10.97 30.42
C GLY A 11 -1.76 -10.31 31.42
N GLY A 12 -3.01 -10.79 31.51
CA GLY A 12 -4.03 -10.28 32.41
C GLY A 12 -3.94 -10.89 33.81
N PRO A 13 -4.57 -10.27 34.82
CA PRO A 13 -4.63 -10.83 36.17
C PRO A 13 -5.20 -12.27 36.14
N PRO A 14 -4.84 -13.15 37.09
CA PRO A 14 -5.39 -14.50 37.13
C PRO A 14 -6.92 -14.45 37.20
N GLY A 15 -7.59 -15.01 36.18
CA GLY A 15 -9.05 -14.91 35.97
C GLY A 15 -9.51 -13.77 35.06
N GLY A 16 -8.59 -13.02 34.44
CA GLY A 16 -8.88 -11.91 33.54
C GLY A 16 -9.14 -12.34 32.10
N GLU A 17 -10.00 -11.59 31.40
CA GLU A 17 -10.35 -11.82 30.01
C GLU A 17 -9.12 -11.75 29.08
N ARG A 18 -9.08 -12.66 28.10
CA ARG A 18 -8.04 -12.74 27.08
C ARG A 18 -8.02 -11.46 26.22
N LEU A 19 -6.86 -10.79 26.12
CA LEU A 19 -6.72 -9.59 25.30
C LEU A 19 -6.54 -9.96 23.82
N VAL A 20 -7.64 -9.89 23.07
CA VAL A 20 -7.66 -10.16 21.64
C VAL A 20 -7.70 -8.85 20.86
N LEU A 21 -6.63 -8.56 20.12
CA LEU A 21 -6.60 -7.47 19.17
C LEU A 21 -7.34 -7.88 17.89
N ARG A 22 -8.28 -7.05 17.46
CA ARG A 22 -9.07 -7.28 16.24
C ARG A 22 -8.55 -6.39 15.11
N GLY A 23 -8.10 -7.04 14.05
CA GLY A 23 -7.73 -6.43 12.79
C GLY A 23 -8.84 -6.51 11.76
N VAL A 24 -8.46 -6.51 10.49
CA VAL A 24 -9.38 -6.55 9.35
C VAL A 24 -9.91 -7.97 9.19
N ALA A 25 -11.23 -8.14 9.32
CA ALA A 25 -11.84 -9.46 9.33
C ALA A 25 -11.97 -10.10 7.93
N ARG A 26 -12.03 -9.29 6.88
CA ARG A 26 -12.20 -9.72 5.48
C ARG A 26 -11.71 -8.65 4.52
N ARG A 27 -11.46 -9.03 3.26
CA ARG A 27 -11.17 -8.11 2.15
C ARG A 27 -12.28 -7.05 2.02
N PRO A 28 -11.96 -5.75 2.15
CA PRO A 28 -12.92 -4.67 1.93
C PRO A 28 -13.06 -4.34 0.43
N GLU A 29 -14.06 -3.52 0.09
CA GLU A 29 -14.22 -2.98 -1.27
C GLU A 29 -13.06 -2.05 -1.67
N VAL A 30 -12.62 -1.20 -0.74
CA VAL A 30 -11.54 -0.24 -0.95
C VAL A 30 -10.40 -0.58 0.00
N GLY A 31 -9.19 -0.64 -0.56
CA GLY A 31 -7.97 -0.94 0.16
C GLY A 31 -7.39 0.30 0.85
N PHE A 32 -6.30 0.07 1.58
CA PHE A 32 -5.57 1.14 2.27
C PHE A 32 -4.08 0.91 2.15
N LEU A 33 -3.34 1.97 1.83
CA LEU A 33 -1.88 1.99 1.80
C LEU A 33 -1.39 3.20 2.57
N THR A 34 -0.23 3.10 3.22
CA THR A 34 0.29 4.23 3.99
C THR A 34 1.80 4.32 3.97
N LEU A 35 2.30 5.55 3.99
CA LEU A 35 3.73 5.86 4.04
C LEU A 35 4.38 5.31 5.32
N PHE A 36 3.63 5.27 6.43
CA PHE A 36 4.10 4.70 7.69
C PHE A 36 4.45 3.21 7.59
N GLU A 37 3.92 2.49 6.60
CA GLU A 37 4.37 1.13 6.32
C GLU A 37 5.72 1.09 5.61
N ALA A 38 5.97 2.03 4.70
CA ALA A 38 7.29 2.13 4.06
C ALA A 38 8.40 2.46 5.07
N TYR A 39 8.05 3.16 6.16
CA TYR A 39 8.93 3.44 7.30
C TYR A 39 8.91 2.37 8.39
N ASP A 40 8.35 1.19 8.11
CA ASP A 40 8.24 0.06 9.06
C ASP A 40 7.59 0.42 10.42
N SER A 41 6.87 1.56 10.48
CA SER A 41 6.21 2.07 11.69
C SER A 41 4.86 1.38 11.92
N VAL A 42 4.19 0.96 10.85
CA VAL A 42 2.90 0.26 10.87
C VAL A 42 2.91 -0.85 9.83
N LEU A 43 2.36 -2.02 10.17
CA LEU A 43 2.10 -3.07 9.18
C LEU A 43 0.75 -2.84 8.51
N VAL A 44 0.61 -3.11 7.20
CA VAL A 44 -0.69 -3.19 6.52
C VAL A 44 -0.94 -4.63 6.07
N GLY A 45 -2.06 -5.19 6.55
CA GLY A 45 -2.49 -6.55 6.23
C GLY A 45 -2.79 -6.76 4.74
N SER A 46 -2.69 -8.01 4.30
CA SER A 46 -2.93 -8.39 2.90
C SER A 46 -4.36 -8.10 2.47
N PHE A 47 -5.36 -8.10 3.37
CA PHE A 47 -6.73 -7.77 2.99
C PHE A 47 -6.86 -6.32 2.51
N LEU A 48 -6.14 -5.38 3.12
CA LEU A 48 -6.12 -3.98 2.68
C LEU A 48 -5.23 -3.78 1.45
N LYS A 49 -4.22 -4.62 1.28
CA LYS A 49 -3.39 -4.72 0.07
C LYS A 49 -3.97 -5.63 -1.00
N SER A 50 -5.18 -6.14 -0.87
CA SER A 50 -5.87 -6.89 -1.93
C SER A 50 -7.37 -6.67 -1.73
N PRO A 51 -7.87 -5.43 -1.91
CA PRO A 51 -9.30 -5.17 -1.84
C PRO A 51 -10.07 -5.92 -2.94
N ALA A 52 -11.40 -5.88 -2.88
CA ALA A 52 -12.27 -6.45 -3.90
C ALA A 52 -12.29 -5.59 -5.18
N SER A 53 -12.31 -4.26 -5.03
CA SER A 53 -12.12 -3.32 -6.13
C SER A 53 -10.68 -2.79 -6.11
N PRO A 54 -9.99 -2.66 -7.25
CA PRO A 54 -8.60 -2.21 -7.34
C PRO A 54 -8.45 -0.69 -7.07
N VAL A 55 -8.88 -0.26 -5.89
CA VAL A 55 -8.88 1.12 -5.41
C VAL A 55 -8.32 1.13 -4.00
N TRP A 56 -7.40 2.05 -3.74
CA TRP A 56 -6.74 2.25 -2.45
C TRP A 56 -6.84 3.70 -2.04
N VAL A 57 -7.23 3.92 -0.79
CA VAL A 57 -6.96 5.17 -0.12
C VAL A 57 -5.49 5.17 0.31
N VAL A 58 -4.75 6.20 -0.09
CA VAL A 58 -3.36 6.40 0.26
C VAL A 58 -3.27 7.45 1.36
N HIS A 59 -2.56 7.11 2.43
CA HIS A 59 -2.22 8.05 3.50
C HIS A 59 -0.72 8.31 3.50
N ALA A 60 -0.33 9.52 3.11
CA ALA A 60 1.05 9.97 3.11
C ALA A 60 1.18 11.22 3.99
N GLU A 61 1.93 11.09 5.08
CA GLU A 61 2.10 12.11 6.13
C GLU A 61 0.78 12.59 6.75
N SER A 62 0.29 13.76 6.35
CA SER A 62 -0.95 14.38 6.82
C SER A 62 -2.05 14.43 5.76
N HIS A 63 -1.79 13.84 4.58
CA HIS A 63 -2.66 13.95 3.41
C HIS A 63 -3.22 12.60 2.98
N TYR A 64 -4.43 12.65 2.42
CA TYR A 64 -5.11 11.49 1.86
C TYR A 64 -5.35 11.69 0.35
N SER A 65 -5.00 10.68 -0.41
CA SER A 65 -5.18 10.62 -1.86
C SER A 65 -5.70 9.24 -2.28
N VAL A 66 -5.90 9.03 -3.57
CA VAL A 66 -6.43 7.77 -4.10
C VAL A 66 -5.47 7.21 -5.16
N VAL A 67 -5.21 5.91 -5.07
CA VAL A 67 -4.58 5.13 -6.14
C VAL A 67 -5.57 4.09 -6.62
N PHE A 68 -5.67 3.87 -7.93
CA PHE A 68 -6.53 2.83 -8.50
C PHE A 68 -5.90 2.18 -9.72
N SER A 69 -6.40 1.02 -10.12
CA SER A 69 -5.96 0.28 -11.31
C SER A 69 -7.18 -0.28 -12.05
N ASP A 70 -7.00 -0.60 -13.33
CA ASP A 70 -7.99 -1.30 -14.16
C ASP A 70 -7.90 -2.83 -14.02
N VAL A 71 -6.78 -3.34 -13.50
CA VAL A 71 -6.57 -4.77 -13.27
C VAL A 71 -7.20 -5.20 -11.95
N SER A 72 -8.07 -6.21 -12.01
CA SER A 72 -8.68 -6.78 -10.82
C SER A 72 -7.63 -7.40 -9.89
N THR A 73 -7.72 -7.07 -8.61
CA THR A 73 -6.84 -7.57 -7.54
C THR A 73 -7.28 -8.91 -6.98
N CYS A 74 -8.20 -9.59 -7.68
CA CYS A 74 -8.75 -10.89 -7.29
C CYS A 74 -7.79 -12.05 -7.58
N ASP A 75 -6.73 -11.85 -8.36
CA ASP A 75 -5.74 -12.88 -8.64
C ASP A 75 -4.71 -12.99 -7.50
N GLU A 76 -5.14 -13.59 -6.38
CA GLU A 76 -4.24 -14.05 -5.31
C GLU A 76 -3.34 -15.23 -5.76
N ASP A 77 -3.64 -15.85 -6.91
CA ASP A 77 -2.92 -17.02 -7.44
C ASP A 77 -1.67 -16.69 -8.28
N ALA A 78 -1.43 -15.42 -8.60
CA ALA A 78 -0.15 -15.02 -9.17
C ALA A 78 0.87 -14.89 -8.03
N ALA A 79 1.75 -15.88 -7.88
CA ALA A 79 2.83 -15.90 -6.89
C ALA A 79 3.75 -14.66 -6.90
N GLN A 80 3.61 -13.79 -7.89
CA GLN A 80 4.26 -12.48 -7.99
C GLN A 80 3.29 -11.45 -8.57
N PRO A 81 3.31 -10.20 -8.07
CA PRO A 81 2.59 -9.11 -8.70
C PRO A 81 3.08 -8.96 -10.15
N THR A 82 2.16 -8.92 -11.11
CA THR A 82 2.47 -8.64 -12.52
C THR A 82 2.61 -7.13 -12.74
N GLY A 83 3.27 -6.74 -13.84
CA GLY A 83 3.27 -5.34 -14.25
C GLY A 83 1.85 -4.81 -14.42
N ALA A 84 1.59 -3.59 -13.95
CA ALA A 84 0.27 -2.98 -14.00
C ALA A 84 0.38 -1.45 -14.13
N ASP A 85 -0.59 -0.85 -14.82
CA ASP A 85 -0.79 0.59 -14.77
C ASP A 85 -1.67 0.93 -13.56
N VAL A 86 -1.25 1.97 -12.83
CA VAL A 86 -2.00 2.54 -11.71
C VAL A 86 -2.13 4.03 -11.91
N TRP A 87 -3.21 4.59 -11.40
CA TRP A 87 -3.51 6.02 -11.49
C TRP A 87 -3.54 6.61 -10.10
N TYR A 88 -2.84 7.72 -9.93
CA TYR A 88 -2.87 8.54 -8.74
C TYR A 88 -3.77 9.74 -8.95
N TYR A 89 -4.66 9.99 -7.99
CA TYR A 89 -5.53 11.15 -7.99
C TYR A 89 -5.60 11.79 -6.60
N ASP A 90 -5.42 13.12 -6.56
CA ASP A 90 -5.55 13.93 -5.35
C ASP A 90 -6.79 14.85 -5.44
N PRO A 91 -7.89 14.49 -4.76
CA PRO A 91 -9.12 15.31 -4.75
C PRO A 91 -8.97 16.61 -3.97
N LEU A 92 -7.99 16.71 -3.05
CA LEU A 92 -7.79 17.87 -2.18
C LEU A 92 -6.75 18.85 -2.76
N GLY A 93 -5.83 18.36 -3.58
CA GLY A 93 -4.78 19.13 -4.24
C GLY A 93 -5.25 19.97 -5.43
N ARG A 94 -6.54 19.94 -5.78
CA ARG A 94 -7.10 20.58 -7.01
C ARG A 94 -6.40 20.09 -8.28
N GLN A 95 -6.04 18.82 -8.30
CA GLN A 95 -5.44 18.18 -9.46
C GLN A 95 -6.51 17.99 -10.54
N ASP A 96 -6.27 18.53 -11.73
CA ASP A 96 -7.27 18.49 -12.83
C ASP A 96 -7.31 17.11 -13.53
N GLU A 97 -6.21 16.37 -13.54
CA GLU A 97 -6.06 15.08 -14.25
C GLU A 97 -5.34 14.04 -13.39
N GLU A 98 -5.74 12.77 -13.46
CA GLU A 98 -5.02 11.67 -12.83
C GLU A 98 -3.62 11.44 -13.40
N LYS A 99 -2.66 11.08 -12.54
CA LYS A 99 -1.28 10.74 -12.95
C LYS A 99 -1.15 9.24 -13.17
N ARG A 100 -0.83 8.81 -14.39
CA ARG A 100 -0.57 7.40 -14.71
C ARG A 100 0.85 6.99 -14.31
N ILE A 101 0.96 5.92 -13.55
CA ILE A 101 2.20 5.32 -13.07
C ILE A 101 2.23 3.87 -13.54
N THR A 102 3.25 3.50 -14.32
CA THR A 102 3.45 2.12 -14.75
C THR A 102 4.33 1.40 -13.74
N VAL A 103 3.79 0.36 -13.11
CA VAL A 103 4.46 -0.41 -12.07
C VAL A 103 5.00 -1.70 -12.69
N GLN A 104 6.30 -1.94 -12.53
CA GLN A 104 6.94 -3.19 -12.94
C GLN A 104 7.55 -3.87 -11.71
N PRO A 105 6.86 -4.86 -11.13
CA PRO A 105 7.36 -5.59 -9.98
C PRO A 105 8.61 -6.40 -10.31
N ASN A 106 9.54 -6.48 -9.35
CA ASN A 106 10.79 -7.23 -9.48
C ASN A 106 11.66 -6.83 -10.69
N ALA A 107 11.52 -5.58 -11.15
CA ALA A 107 12.29 -5.06 -12.28
C ALA A 107 13.67 -4.49 -11.86
N LEU A 108 13.83 -4.13 -10.59
CA LEU A 108 15.10 -3.65 -10.04
C LEU A 108 15.97 -4.84 -9.56
N SER A 109 17.28 -4.76 -9.80
CA SER A 109 18.24 -5.78 -9.36
C SER A 109 18.44 -5.80 -7.85
N ASP A 110 18.42 -4.61 -7.24
CA ASP A 110 18.62 -4.38 -5.81
C ASP A 110 17.57 -3.39 -5.31
N ALA A 111 17.34 -3.40 -3.99
CA ALA A 111 16.49 -2.40 -3.37
C ALA A 111 17.16 -1.03 -3.49
N LEU A 112 16.35 -0.02 -3.84
CA LEU A 112 16.78 1.37 -3.82
C LEU A 112 17.23 1.75 -2.40
N ASP A 113 18.29 2.54 -2.31
CA ASP A 113 18.70 3.13 -1.04
C ASP A 113 17.73 4.24 -0.60
N GLU A 114 17.92 4.78 0.60
CA GLU A 114 17.01 5.81 1.14
C GLU A 114 17.01 7.07 0.28
N ASP A 115 18.17 7.49 -0.24
CA ASP A 115 18.31 8.68 -1.09
C ASP A 115 17.56 8.51 -2.42
N ASP A 116 17.68 7.35 -3.06
CA ASP A 116 16.94 7.01 -4.28
C ASP A 116 15.44 6.94 -4.03
N LEU A 117 15.01 6.40 -2.88
CA LEU A 117 13.60 6.36 -2.49
C LEU A 117 13.03 7.75 -2.20
N ASP A 118 13.80 8.61 -1.56
CA ASP A 118 13.43 10.01 -1.29
C ASP A 118 13.28 10.79 -2.59
N ASN A 119 14.21 10.62 -3.53
CA ASN A 119 14.18 11.27 -4.85
C ASN A 119 13.03 10.77 -5.76
N ASN A 120 12.45 9.61 -5.47
CA ASN A 120 11.33 9.05 -6.23
C ASN A 120 9.95 9.50 -5.69
N GLY A 121 9.93 10.29 -4.62
CA GLY A 121 8.71 10.82 -3.99
C GLY A 121 8.07 9.88 -2.97
N MET A 122 7.37 10.45 -2.00
CA MET A 122 6.69 9.71 -0.93
C MET A 122 5.67 8.70 -1.46
N ILE A 123 4.96 9.04 -2.56
CA ILE A 123 3.93 8.14 -3.12
C ILE A 123 4.56 6.90 -3.74
N ALA A 124 5.76 7.01 -4.32
CA ALA A 124 6.49 5.86 -4.84
C ALA A 124 6.83 4.86 -3.74
N LYS A 125 7.22 5.35 -2.55
CA LYS A 125 7.45 4.50 -1.36
C LYS A 125 6.19 3.73 -0.97
N VAL A 126 5.04 4.40 -0.96
CA VAL A 126 3.74 3.78 -0.63
C VAL A 126 3.37 2.69 -1.64
N ILE A 127 3.49 2.98 -2.94
CA ILE A 127 3.17 2.00 -4.01
C ILE A 127 4.03 0.74 -3.86
N ARG A 128 5.33 0.89 -3.54
CA ARG A 128 6.24 -0.25 -3.33
C ARG A 128 5.87 -1.13 -2.14
N THR A 129 5.13 -0.65 -1.13
CA THR A 129 4.70 -1.53 -0.03
C THR A 129 3.68 -2.59 -0.48
N ARG A 130 3.01 -2.36 -1.61
CA ARG A 130 2.08 -3.30 -2.24
C ARG A 130 2.72 -4.10 -3.37
N TRP A 131 3.34 -3.42 -4.35
CA TRP A 131 3.90 -4.09 -5.53
C TRP A 131 5.33 -4.63 -5.33
N GLY A 132 5.93 -4.40 -4.16
CA GLY A 132 7.24 -4.91 -3.78
C GLY A 132 8.32 -3.84 -3.77
N LYS A 133 9.31 -4.00 -2.88
CA LYS A 133 10.43 -3.06 -2.73
C LYS A 133 11.30 -2.95 -3.99
N LEU A 134 11.33 -4.00 -4.83
CA LEU A 134 12.05 -4.06 -6.10
C LEU A 134 11.22 -3.61 -7.31
N ALA A 135 10.06 -2.97 -7.08
CA ALA A 135 9.24 -2.46 -8.18
C ALA A 135 9.85 -1.18 -8.77
N HIS A 136 10.00 -1.18 -10.10
CA HIS A 136 10.28 0.03 -10.87
C HIS A 136 8.97 0.78 -11.13
N LEU A 137 9.01 2.11 -11.02
CA LEU A 137 7.87 2.98 -11.22
C LEU A 137 8.21 4.00 -12.31
N ASP A 138 7.44 3.98 -13.39
CA ASP A 138 7.53 4.97 -14.46
C ASP A 138 6.35 5.94 -14.34
N TRP A 139 6.65 7.22 -14.09
CA TRP A 139 5.66 8.28 -13.98
C TRP A 139 5.13 8.78 -15.33
N ASN A 140 5.54 8.16 -16.45
CA ASN A 140 5.04 8.46 -17.79
C ASN A 140 5.19 9.93 -18.20
N GLY A 141 6.25 10.59 -17.73
CA GLY A 141 6.50 12.03 -17.95
C GLY A 141 5.84 12.97 -16.95
N ALA A 142 5.05 12.46 -15.99
CA ALA A 142 4.57 13.24 -14.85
C ALA A 142 5.68 13.41 -13.79
N GLU A 143 5.58 14.48 -13.01
CA GLU A 143 6.48 14.69 -11.87
C GLU A 143 6.11 13.76 -10.69
N PRO A 144 7.11 13.14 -10.04
CA PRO A 144 6.92 12.39 -8.81
C PRO A 144 6.30 13.23 -7.70
N ILE A 145 5.63 12.56 -6.77
CA ILE A 145 4.89 13.23 -5.68
C ILE A 145 5.64 13.04 -4.38
N PHE A 146 6.15 14.15 -3.86
CA PHE A 146 6.98 14.28 -2.66
C PHE A 146 6.17 14.73 -1.46
#